data_AF-A0A4R2BW90-F1
#
_entry.id   AF-A0A4R2BW90-F1
#
_cell.length_a   1.000
_cell.length_b   1.000
_cell.length_c   1.000
_cell.angle_alpha   90.00
_cell.angle_beta   90.00
_cell.angle_gamma   90.00
#
_symmetry.space_group_name_H-M   'P 1'
#
loop_
_entity.id
_entity.type
_entity.pdbx_description
1 polymer ?
#
loop_
_entity_poly.entity_id
_entity_poly.type
_entity_poly.pdbx_seq_one_letter_code
_entity_poly.pdbx_strand_id
1 'polypeptide(L)'
;MTTGATRTGRRQATSDVTDPVLFIRLFEMLTDVRRELGRGDLDAAARLRAALLLTEARGRLRDALSPAVTAEFERMEPGLADEPTVAEPRLAYRGTLAWLAGLSWLPKTQPPSGAGGTSKADG
;
A
#
# COMPACT_ATOMS: atom_id res chain seq x y z
N MET A 1 50.66 -9.01 -17.99
CA MET A 1 50.50 -7.72 -17.28
C MET A 1 49.36 -6.95 -17.93
N THR A 2 48.41 -6.49 -17.11
CA THR A 2 47.41 -5.40 -17.33
C THR A 2 46.44 -5.57 -18.52
N THR A 3 45.10 -5.47 -18.41
CA THR A 3 44.21 -4.92 -17.38
C THR A 3 42.81 -5.54 -17.58
N GLY A 4 42.24 -6.11 -16.52
CA GLY A 4 40.82 -6.46 -16.48
C GLY A 4 39.97 -5.20 -16.40
N ALA A 5 39.22 -4.90 -17.47
CA ALA A 5 38.14 -3.93 -17.41
C ALA A 5 36.91 -4.62 -16.81
N THR A 6 36.80 -4.63 -15.48
CA THR A 6 35.52 -4.86 -14.82
C THR A 6 34.61 -3.70 -15.18
N ARG A 7 33.86 -3.85 -16.27
CA ARG A 7 32.67 -3.06 -16.54
C ARG A 7 31.67 -3.42 -15.45
N THR A 8 31.74 -2.72 -14.33
CA THR A 8 30.69 -2.72 -13.32
C THR A 8 29.47 -2.11 -14.01
N GLY A 9 28.69 -2.97 -14.67
CA GLY A 9 27.35 -2.67 -15.11
C GLY A 9 26.58 -2.36 -13.84
N ARG A 10 26.57 -1.08 -13.47
CA ARG A 10 25.65 -0.54 -12.47
C ARG A 10 24.27 -0.70 -13.11
N ARG A 11 23.70 -1.91 -13.00
CA ARG A 11 22.27 -2.15 -13.21
C ARG A 11 21.61 -1.06 -12.38
N GLN A 12 20.99 -0.12 -13.07
CA GLN A 12 20.19 0.91 -12.45
C GLN A 12 19.17 0.14 -11.61
N ALA A 13 19.32 0.15 -10.30
CA ALA A 13 18.31 -0.39 -9.41
C ALA A 13 17.10 0.52 -9.62
N THR A 14 16.20 0.11 -10.52
CA THR A 14 14.93 0.78 -10.71
C THR A 14 14.21 0.66 -9.38
N SER A 15 13.98 1.79 -8.72
CA SER A 15 13.15 1.82 -7.50
C SER A 15 11.82 1.15 -7.83
N ASP A 16 11.43 0.15 -7.02
CA ASP A 16 10.17 -0.59 -7.20
C ASP A 16 8.95 0.34 -7.21
N VAL A 17 9.05 1.47 -6.50
CA VAL A 17 8.10 2.58 -6.53
C VAL A 17 8.72 3.76 -7.29
N THR A 18 8.05 4.21 -8.34
CA THR A 18 8.46 5.32 -9.20
C THR A 18 7.92 6.67 -8.71
N ASP A 19 6.75 6.67 -8.05
CA ASP A 19 6.18 7.83 -7.35
C ASP A 19 5.90 7.51 -5.87
N PRO A 20 6.86 7.76 -4.97
CA PRO A 20 6.72 7.43 -3.55
C PRO A 20 5.64 8.26 -2.86
N VAL A 21 5.35 9.49 -3.32
CA VAL A 21 4.35 10.36 -2.70
C VAL A 21 2.95 9.85 -3.02
N LEU A 22 2.69 9.52 -4.30
CA LEU A 22 1.42 8.94 -4.71
C LEU A 22 1.20 7.58 -4.01
N PHE A 23 2.23 6.74 -3.95
CA PHE A 23 2.18 5.46 -3.26
C PHE A 23 1.75 5.59 -1.79
N ILE A 24 2.40 6.47 -1.03
CA ILE A 24 2.08 6.69 0.39
C ILE A 24 0.64 7.19 0.56
N ARG A 25 0.21 8.18 -0.24
CA ARG A 25 -1.15 8.72 -0.17
C ARG A 25 -2.21 7.66 -0.46
N LEU A 26 -1.99 6.82 -1.46
CA LEU A 26 -2.91 5.72 -1.78
C LEU A 26 -2.92 4.65 -0.69
N PHE A 27 -1.75 4.31 -0.14
CA PHE A 27 -1.64 3.36 0.97
C PHE A 27 -2.42 3.84 2.22
N GLU A 28 -2.27 5.11 2.59
CA GLU A 28 -3.00 5.72 3.72
C GLU A 28 -4.51 5.74 3.47
N MET A 29 -4.93 6.22 2.29
CA MET A 29 -6.35 6.24 1.89
C MET A 29 -6.97 4.84 1.96
N LEU A 30 -6.32 3.82 1.38
CA LEU A 30 -6.80 2.45 1.41
C LEU A 30 -6.86 1.89 2.83
N THR A 31 -5.91 2.26 3.69
CA THR A 31 -5.88 1.87 5.10
C THR A 31 -7.08 2.42 5.85
N ASP A 32 -7.41 3.70 5.66
CA ASP A 32 -8.54 4.33 6.32
C ASP A 32 -9.88 3.80 5.82
N VAL A 33 -10.03 3.61 4.50
CA VAL A 33 -11.25 2.98 3.95
C VAL A 33 -11.42 1.57 4.51
N ARG A 34 -10.35 0.77 4.58
CA ARG A 34 -10.42 -0.55 5.20
C ARG A 34 -10.88 -0.49 6.65
N ARG A 35 -10.40 0.49 7.43
CA ARG A 35 -10.83 0.67 8.83
C ARG A 35 -12.33 0.94 8.89
N GLU A 36 -12.86 1.80 8.02
CA GLU A 36 -14.30 2.07 7.95
C GLU A 36 -15.09 0.83 7.51
N LEU A 37 -14.61 0.06 6.52
CA LEU A 37 -15.26 -1.18 6.09
C LEU A 37 -15.34 -2.22 7.22
N GLY A 38 -14.45 -2.15 8.21
CA GLY A 38 -14.48 -2.98 9.41
C GLY A 38 -15.48 -2.53 10.48
N ARG A 39 -16.07 -1.34 10.35
CA ARG A 39 -17.01 -0.77 11.32
C ARG A 39 -18.46 -1.00 10.86
N GLY A 40 -19.09 -2.02 11.43
CA GLY A 40 -20.53 -2.27 11.25
C GLY A 40 -20.92 -2.92 9.93
N ASP A 41 -22.21 -2.88 9.62
CA ASP A 41 -22.79 -3.47 8.42
C ASP A 41 -22.70 -2.52 7.23
N LEU A 42 -22.36 -3.08 6.07
CA LEU A 42 -22.29 -2.35 4.80
C LEU A 42 -23.54 -2.65 3.98
N ASP A 43 -24.30 -1.62 3.63
CA ASP A 43 -25.37 -1.75 2.65
C ASP A 43 -24.81 -2.00 1.23
N ALA A 44 -25.69 -2.33 0.28
CA ALA A 44 -25.28 -2.64 -1.10
C ALA A 44 -24.56 -1.47 -1.78
N ALA A 45 -25.00 -0.23 -1.54
CA ALA A 45 -24.40 0.95 -2.14
C ALA A 45 -22.99 1.22 -1.61
N ALA A 46 -22.78 1.03 -0.30
CA ALA A 46 -21.48 1.15 0.34
C ALA A 46 -20.50 0.10 -0.17
N ARG A 47 -20.94 -1.15 -0.35
CA ARG A 47 -20.11 -2.22 -0.93
C ARG A 47 -19.69 -1.91 -2.36
N LEU A 48 -20.63 -1.46 -3.20
CA LEU A 48 -20.33 -1.08 -4.57
C LEU A 48 -19.35 0.11 -4.63
N ARG A 49 -19.57 1.15 -3.82
CA ARG A 49 -18.66 2.31 -3.75
C ARG A 49 -17.26 1.91 -3.30
N ALA A 50 -17.14 1.02 -2.32
CA ALA A 50 -15.85 0.50 -1.88
C ALA A 50 -15.14 -0.27 -3.00
N ALA A 51 -15.87 -1.10 -3.75
CA ALA A 51 -15.30 -1.83 -4.88
C ALA A 51 -14.78 -0.90 -5.98
N LEU A 52 -15.57 0.11 -6.36
CA LEU A 52 -15.19 1.11 -7.35
C LEU A 52 -13.96 1.92 -6.90
N LEU A 53 -13.93 2.34 -5.63
CA LEU A 53 -12.80 3.08 -5.07
C LEU A 53 -11.53 2.23 -5.07
N LEU A 54 -11.62 0.94 -4.74
CA LEU A 54 -10.48 0.04 -4.80
C LEU A 54 -9.99 -0.12 -6.25
N THR A 55 -10.88 -0.31 -7.21
CA THR A 55 -10.52 -0.42 -8.63
C THR A 55 -9.78 0.82 -9.13
N GLU A 56 -10.26 2.03 -8.82
CA GLU A 56 -9.57 3.28 -9.18
C GLU A 56 -8.20 3.38 -8.49
N ALA A 57 -8.14 3.10 -7.19
CA ALA A 57 -6.90 3.15 -6.42
C ALA A 57 -5.85 2.18 -6.96
N ARG A 58 -6.27 0.97 -7.36
CA ARG A 58 -5.41 -0.03 -8.01
C ARG A 58 -4.86 0.47 -9.34
N GLY A 59 -5.67 1.17 -10.13
CA GLY A 59 -5.19 1.82 -11.36
C GLY A 59 -4.10 2.84 -11.05
N ARG A 60 -4.35 3.75 -10.10
CA ARG A 60 -3.38 4.78 -9.69
C ARG A 60 -2.11 4.21 -9.06
N LEU A 61 -2.21 3.09 -8.35
CA LEU A 61 -1.03 2.40 -7.80
C LEU A 61 -0.11 1.93 -8.91
N ARG A 62 -0.63 1.44 -10.04
CA ARG A 62 0.20 1.01 -11.18
C ARG A 62 1.02 2.15 -11.77
N ASP A 63 0.47 3.37 -11.77
CA ASP A 63 1.18 4.57 -12.21
C ASP A 63 2.36 4.92 -11.28
N ALA A 64 2.30 4.49 -10.01
CA ALA A 64 3.32 4.73 -8.99
C ALA A 64 4.36 3.61 -8.87
N LEU A 65 4.24 2.52 -9.64
CA LEU A 65 5.08 1.34 -9.55
C LEU A 65 5.95 1.16 -10.79
N SER A 66 7.09 0.49 -10.62
CA SER A 66 7.91 0.08 -11.76
C SER A 66 7.18 -0.96 -12.62
N PRO A 67 7.48 -1.08 -13.93
CA PRO A 67 6.79 -2.04 -14.80
C PRO A 67 6.83 -3.50 -14.31
N ALA A 68 7.96 -3.92 -13.71
CA ALA A 68 8.11 -5.27 -13.18
C ALA A 68 7.17 -5.53 -12.00
N VAL A 69 7.04 -4.54 -11.12
CA VAL A 69 6.22 -4.60 -9.90
C VAL A 69 4.75 -4.43 -10.23
N THR A 70 4.40 -3.59 -11.20
CA THR A 70 3.04 -3.50 -11.78
C THR A 70 2.59 -4.85 -12.32
N ALA A 71 3.44 -5.53 -13.10
CA ALA A 71 3.10 -6.86 -13.64
C ALA A 71 2.92 -7.90 -12.53
N GLU A 72 3.67 -7.81 -11.43
CA GLU A 72 3.47 -8.67 -10.25
C GLU A 72 2.14 -8.38 -9.56
N PHE A 73 1.85 -7.10 -9.31
CA PHE A 73 0.61 -6.65 -8.69
C PHE A 73 -0.60 -7.18 -9.46
N GLU A 74 -0.64 -7.01 -10.78
CA GLU A 74 -1.76 -7.44 -11.63
C GLU A 74 -2.03 -8.95 -11.59
N ARG A 75 -1.00 -9.78 -11.39
CA ARG A 75 -1.19 -11.25 -11.25
C ARG A 75 -1.83 -11.64 -9.93
N MET A 76 -1.70 -10.79 -8.90
CA MET A 76 -2.14 -11.07 -7.54
C MET A 76 -3.50 -10.46 -7.22
N GLU A 77 -4.00 -9.53 -8.04
CA GLU A 77 -5.25 -8.83 -7.78
C GLU A 77 -6.44 -9.55 -8.44
N PRO A 78 -7.30 -10.23 -7.66
CA PRO A 78 -8.56 -10.68 -8.20
C PRO A 78 -9.43 -9.48 -8.56
N GLY A 79 -10.15 -9.60 -9.68
CA GLY A 79 -11.24 -8.70 -10.02
C GLY A 79 -12.30 -8.69 -8.93
N LEU A 80 -13.03 -7.58 -8.83
CA LEU A 80 -14.18 -7.47 -7.95
C LEU A 80 -15.45 -7.81 -8.74
N ALA A 81 -16.40 -8.47 -8.09
CA ALA A 81 -17.71 -8.73 -8.68
C ALA A 81 -18.48 -7.43 -8.90
N ASP A 82 -19.35 -7.41 -9.93
CA ASP A 82 -20.24 -6.27 -10.20
C ASP A 82 -21.21 -6.01 -9.04
N GLU A 83 -21.62 -7.08 -8.34
CA GLU A 83 -22.43 -7.03 -7.13
C GLU A 83 -21.67 -7.60 -5.93
N PRO A 84 -20.82 -6.79 -5.26
CA PRO A 84 -19.93 -7.31 -4.25
C PRO A 84 -20.66 -7.71 -2.96
N THR A 85 -20.29 -8.88 -2.42
CA THR A 85 -20.72 -9.33 -1.09
C THR A 85 -20.05 -8.50 0.01
N VAL A 86 -20.54 -8.57 1.25
CA VAL A 86 -19.95 -7.81 2.39
C VAL A 86 -18.47 -8.19 2.62
N ALA A 87 -18.13 -9.46 2.40
CA ALA A 87 -16.78 -9.96 2.65
C ALA A 87 -15.77 -9.55 1.55
N GLU A 88 -16.24 -9.36 0.31
CA GLU A 88 -15.37 -9.13 -0.84
C GLU A 88 -14.56 -7.84 -0.75
N PRO A 89 -15.14 -6.64 -0.52
CA PRO A 89 -14.36 -5.43 -0.35
C PRO A 89 -13.40 -5.55 0.84
N ARG A 90 -13.83 -6.11 1.97
CA ARG A 90 -12.98 -6.28 3.15
C ARG A 90 -11.73 -7.12 2.84
N LEU A 91 -11.92 -8.24 2.15
CA LEU A 91 -10.83 -9.14 1.77
C LEU A 91 -9.92 -8.48 0.72
N ALA A 92 -10.49 -7.83 -0.28
CA ALA A 92 -9.73 -7.20 -1.36
C ALA A 92 -8.86 -6.04 -0.85
N TYR A 93 -9.42 -5.14 -0.04
CA TYR A 93 -8.65 -4.08 0.62
C TYR A 93 -7.54 -4.66 1.51
N ARG A 94 -7.83 -5.75 2.24
CA ARG A 94 -6.84 -6.43 3.07
C ARG A 94 -5.69 -7.00 2.25
N GLY A 95 -6.00 -7.69 1.15
CA GLY A 95 -5.02 -8.30 0.27
C GLY A 95 -4.13 -7.25 -0.38
N THR A 96 -4.73 -6.22 -0.97
CA THR A 96 -3.99 -5.11 -1.59
C THR A 96 -3.08 -4.42 -0.57
N LEU A 97 -3.58 -4.06 0.63
CA LEU A 97 -2.74 -3.43 1.66
C LEU A 97 -1.61 -4.35 2.17
N ALA A 98 -1.86 -5.65 2.31
CA ALA A 98 -0.83 -6.59 2.74
C ALA A 98 0.29 -6.72 1.71
N TRP A 99 -0.06 -6.75 0.42
CA TRP A 99 0.92 -6.79 -0.65
C TRP A 99 1.73 -5.48 -0.74
N LEU A 100 1.06 -4.32 -0.67
CA LEU A 100 1.73 -3.02 -0.66
C LEU A 100 2.66 -2.85 0.56
N ALA A 101 2.27 -3.37 1.71
CA ALA A 101 3.14 -3.39 2.89
C ALA A 101 4.38 -4.29 2.69
N GLY A 102 4.32 -5.28 1.79
CA GLY A 102 5.46 -6.13 1.42
C GLY A 102 6.53 -5.41 0.61
N LEU A 103 6.18 -4.29 -0.05
CA LEU A 103 7.14 -3.41 -0.75
C LEU A 103 7.96 -2.54 0.23
N SER A 104 7.77 -2.70 1.54
CA SER A 104 8.23 -1.71 2.52
C SER A 104 9.74 -1.56 2.62
N TRP A 105 10.20 -0.39 2.17
CA TRP A 105 10.88 0.64 2.96
C TRP A 105 9.91 1.60 3.69
N LEU A 106 8.61 1.29 3.75
CA LEU A 106 7.60 2.11 4.43
C LEU A 106 8.02 2.37 5.89
N PRO A 107 8.07 3.64 6.35
CA PRO A 107 8.29 3.92 7.76
C PRO A 107 7.15 3.29 8.53
N LYS A 108 7.47 2.31 9.39
CA LYS A 108 6.52 1.81 10.37
C LYS A 108 6.09 3.02 11.19
N THR A 109 4.84 3.43 11.06
CA THR A 109 4.25 4.48 11.89
C THR A 109 4.24 3.96 13.33
N GLN A 110 5.33 4.22 14.04
CA GLN A 110 5.40 4.06 15.47
C GLN A 110 4.45 5.12 16.06
N PRO A 111 3.48 4.76 16.92
CA PRO A 111 2.68 5.77 17.60
C PRO A 111 3.62 6.72 18.36
N PRO A 112 3.28 8.02 18.50
CA PRO A 112 4.14 8.95 19.22
C PRO A 112 4.42 8.37 20.60
N SER A 113 5.70 8.17 20.90
CA SER A 113 6.15 7.81 22.24
C SER A 113 5.95 9.02 23.14
N GLY A 114 4.71 9.22 23.55
CA GLY A 114 4.31 10.20 24.55
C GLY A 114 4.39 9.55 25.93
N ALA A 115 5.56 9.60 26.54
CA ALA A 115 5.72 9.58 28.00
C ALA A 115 7.10 10.15 28.37
N GLY A 116 7.38 11.39 27.92
CA GLY A 116 8.33 12.25 28.60
C GLY A 116 7.74 12.61 29.96
N GLY A 117 8.19 11.91 31.00
CA GLY A 117 7.67 12.06 32.36
C GLY A 117 8.78 11.98 33.41
N THR A 118 9.91 12.65 33.20
CA THR A 118 10.78 13.03 34.31
C THR A 118 10.33 14.38 34.84
N SER A 119 9.31 14.36 35.69
CA SER A 119 9.07 15.47 36.61
C SER A 119 10.13 15.37 37.71
N LYS A 120 11.24 16.10 37.54
CA LYS A 120 12.12 16.46 38.65
C LYS A 120 11.49 17.72 39.25
N ALA A 121 10.74 17.55 40.32
CA ALA A 121 10.30 18.62 41.19
C ALA A 121 11.02 18.46 42.52
N ASP A 122 11.53 19.59 42.99
CA ASP A 122 12.38 19.76 44.16
C ASP A 122 11.77 19.28 45.48
N GLY A 123 12.65 18.82 46.38
CA GLY A 123 12.39 18.44 47.76
C GLY A 123 13.62 17.82 48.38
#